data_AF-A0A9D3VY14-F1
#
_entry.id   AF-A0A9D3VY14-F1
#
_cell.length_a   1.000
_cell.length_b   1.000
_cell.length_c   1.000
_cell.angle_alpha   90.00
_cell.angle_beta   90.00
_cell.angle_gamma   90.00
#
_symmetry.space_group_name_H-M   'P 1'
#
loop_
_entity.id
_entity.type
_entity.pdbx_description
1 polymer ?
#
loop_
_entity_poly.entity_id
_entity_poly.type
_entity_poly.pdbx_seq_one_letter_code
_entity_poly.pdbx_strand_id
1 'polypeptide(L)'
;MIMDAGVAVLSKLVATGTCVVVDGILKVPPEGTKQRIELRVEKVVDIGEVDPAKYPIPKTKLTLEFLRDHLHLRSRTNTIEVIAQIRNALAFATHSFFQEHQFLYVHTPIITTSDCEGAGEMFQVTTLISEAENMEKDLIKNPPPSEADMEAAKQLVSERGLAVKQLKDAKASKADTGASVVELNKAKEILLKLDERSKLKPGIPQKDDKIDYTQDFSPVKLF
;
A
#
# COMPACT_ATOMS: atom_id res chain seq x y z
N MET A 1 -0.14 -22.51 -40.92
CA MET A 1 0.87 -23.20 -40.09
C MET A 1 0.78 -24.67 -40.44
N ILE A 2 1.65 -25.16 -41.34
CA ILE A 2 1.73 -26.59 -41.66
C ILE A 2 3.01 -27.07 -40.98
N MET A 3 2.84 -27.72 -39.83
CA MET A 3 3.88 -28.46 -39.15
C MET A 3 3.53 -29.94 -39.21
N ASP A 4 4.52 -30.76 -39.49
CA ASP A 4 4.46 -32.20 -39.37
C ASP A 4 5.36 -32.54 -38.17
N ALA A 5 4.80 -32.71 -36.98
CA ALA A 5 5.58 -32.99 -35.77
C ALA A 5 4.83 -33.94 -34.82
N GLY A 6 5.33 -35.17 -34.72
CA GLY A 6 4.70 -36.30 -34.04
C GLY A 6 5.06 -36.47 -32.56
N VAL A 7 4.73 -35.51 -31.69
CA VAL A 7 4.92 -35.71 -30.23
C VAL A 7 3.72 -35.28 -29.36
N ALA A 8 2.88 -34.32 -29.77
CA ALA A 8 1.68 -33.93 -29.03
C ALA A 8 0.60 -33.28 -29.93
N VAL A 9 -0.65 -33.25 -29.45
CA VAL A 9 -1.77 -32.63 -30.19
C VAL A 9 -1.67 -31.10 -30.11
N LEU A 10 -1.30 -30.47 -31.23
CA LEU A 10 -1.13 -29.00 -31.35
C LEU A 10 -2.39 -28.19 -30.99
N SER A 11 -3.58 -28.79 -31.01
CA SER A 11 -4.85 -28.11 -30.75
C SER A 11 -4.92 -27.44 -29.38
N LYS A 12 -4.18 -27.95 -28.39
CA LYS A 12 -4.11 -27.37 -27.03
C LYS A 12 -3.35 -26.06 -26.97
N LEU A 13 -2.43 -25.82 -27.90
CA LEU A 13 -1.54 -24.65 -27.92
C LEU A 13 -2.06 -23.48 -28.76
N VAL A 14 -3.31 -23.58 -29.28
CA VAL A 14 -3.90 -22.57 -30.19
C VAL A 14 -4.67 -21.47 -29.43
N ALA A 15 -4.92 -21.69 -28.14
CA ALA A 15 -5.66 -20.77 -27.28
C ALA A 15 -4.95 -19.41 -27.17
N THR A 16 -5.73 -18.32 -27.21
CA THR A 16 -5.18 -16.96 -27.06
C THR A 16 -4.49 -16.81 -25.71
N GLY A 17 -3.32 -16.19 -25.70
CA GLY A 17 -2.56 -15.95 -24.48
C GLY A 17 -1.62 -17.09 -24.08
N THR A 18 -1.68 -18.25 -24.77
CA THR A 18 -0.74 -19.36 -24.58
C THR A 18 0.69 -18.92 -24.91
N CYS A 19 1.63 -19.32 -24.07
CA CYS A 19 3.05 -19.03 -24.25
C CYS A 19 3.79 -20.26 -24.80
N VAL A 20 4.50 -20.09 -25.91
CA VAL A 20 5.24 -21.17 -26.58
C VAL A 20 6.62 -20.69 -27.02
N VAL A 21 7.62 -21.58 -26.96
CA VAL A 21 8.87 -21.42 -27.72
C VAL A 21 8.70 -22.18 -29.03
N VAL A 22 9.16 -21.58 -30.11
CA VAL A 22 8.97 -22.10 -31.47
C VAL A 22 10.32 -22.05 -32.18
N ASP A 23 10.85 -23.22 -32.56
CA ASP A 23 12.09 -23.34 -33.35
C ASP A 23 11.74 -23.78 -34.77
N GLY A 24 12.44 -23.23 -35.76
CA GLY A 24 12.24 -23.60 -37.16
C GLY A 24 13.08 -22.79 -38.14
N ILE A 25 12.74 -22.91 -39.43
CA ILE A 25 13.49 -22.30 -40.54
C ILE A 25 12.67 -21.14 -41.13
N LEU A 26 13.29 -19.96 -41.23
CA LEU A 26 12.70 -18.82 -41.95
C LEU A 26 12.71 -19.08 -43.46
N LYS A 27 11.57 -18.88 -44.11
CA LYS A 27 11.39 -19.06 -45.56
C LYS A 27 10.66 -17.87 -46.18
N VAL A 28 10.87 -17.69 -47.48
CA VAL A 28 10.04 -16.81 -48.29
C VAL A 28 8.70 -17.52 -48.52
N PRO A 29 7.56 -16.87 -48.24
CA PRO A 29 6.26 -17.51 -48.39
C PRO A 29 5.90 -17.73 -49.86
N PRO A 30 4.94 -18.62 -50.16
CA PRO A 30 4.43 -18.82 -51.51
C PRO A 30 3.91 -17.53 -52.14
N GLU A 31 3.98 -17.48 -53.48
CA GLU A 31 3.51 -16.35 -54.28
C GLU A 31 2.05 -15.99 -53.95
N GLY A 32 1.75 -14.70 -53.79
CA GLY A 32 0.41 -14.21 -53.39
C GLY A 32 0.20 -13.99 -51.90
N THR A 33 1.21 -14.25 -51.06
CA THR A 33 1.14 -13.97 -49.60
C THR A 33 1.60 -12.54 -49.28
N LYS A 34 0.92 -11.85 -48.35
CA LYS A 34 1.23 -10.44 -47.97
C LYS A 34 2.49 -10.28 -47.11
N GLN A 35 2.85 -11.29 -46.32
CA GLN A 35 4.06 -11.25 -45.49
C GLN A 35 5.33 -11.48 -46.34
N ARG A 36 6.46 -10.88 -45.96
CA ARG A 36 7.75 -11.03 -46.67
C ARG A 36 8.52 -12.30 -46.29
N ILE A 37 8.29 -12.78 -45.07
CA ILE A 37 8.95 -13.95 -44.49
C ILE A 37 7.92 -14.72 -43.67
N GLU A 38 8.09 -16.04 -43.57
CA GLU A 38 7.35 -16.90 -42.66
C GLU A 38 8.28 -17.88 -41.95
N LEU A 39 7.90 -18.30 -40.74
CA LEU A 39 8.62 -19.32 -39.99
C LEU A 39 8.00 -20.69 -40.25
N ARG A 40 8.71 -21.58 -40.96
CA ARG A 40 8.36 -23.00 -41.03
C ARG A 40 8.85 -23.66 -39.75
N VAL A 41 7.93 -23.86 -38.83
CA VAL A 41 8.23 -24.42 -37.52
C VAL A 41 8.61 -25.91 -37.63
N GLU A 42 9.61 -26.32 -36.87
CA GLU A 42 10.09 -27.71 -36.76
C GLU A 42 9.87 -28.27 -35.36
N LYS A 43 9.92 -27.41 -34.32
CA LYS A 43 9.72 -27.78 -32.93
C LYS A 43 8.93 -26.70 -32.19
N VAL A 44 8.03 -27.13 -31.32
CA VAL A 44 7.31 -26.27 -30.38
C VAL A 44 7.52 -26.81 -28.98
N VAL A 45 7.85 -25.92 -28.05
CA VAL A 45 7.93 -26.21 -26.62
C VAL A 45 6.84 -25.38 -25.93
N ASP A 46 5.96 -26.07 -25.23
CA ASP A 46 4.98 -25.42 -24.36
C ASP A 46 5.68 -24.85 -23.12
N ILE A 47 5.39 -23.59 -22.80
CA ILE A 47 5.89 -22.89 -21.61
C ILE A 47 4.74 -22.62 -20.62
N GLY A 48 3.52 -22.46 -21.13
CA GLY A 48 2.40 -22.01 -20.33
C GLY A 48 1.10 -22.03 -21.13
N GLU A 49 0.35 -23.12 -20.95
CA GLU A 49 -1.02 -23.26 -21.44
C GLU A 49 -1.97 -22.28 -20.74
N VAL A 50 -2.99 -21.84 -21.47
CA VAL A 50 -4.04 -20.96 -20.96
C VAL A 50 -5.39 -21.64 -21.13
N ASP A 51 -6.19 -21.63 -20.06
CA ASP A 51 -7.59 -22.06 -20.11
C ASP A 51 -8.43 -21.04 -20.90
N PRO A 52 -8.95 -21.40 -22.10
CA PRO A 52 -9.71 -20.47 -22.94
C PRO A 52 -10.99 -19.97 -22.28
N ALA A 53 -11.58 -20.75 -21.36
CA ALA A 53 -12.81 -20.36 -20.67
C ALA A 53 -12.57 -19.27 -19.63
N LYS A 54 -11.33 -19.12 -19.15
CA LYS A 54 -10.95 -18.13 -18.13
C LYS A 54 -10.23 -16.91 -18.71
N TYR A 55 -9.71 -17.00 -19.93
CA TYR A 55 -8.95 -15.92 -20.54
C TYR A 55 -9.88 -14.78 -21.00
N PRO A 56 -9.76 -13.56 -20.45
CA PRO A 56 -10.76 -12.53 -20.65
C PRO A 56 -10.63 -11.77 -21.98
N ILE A 57 -9.53 -11.91 -22.72
CA ILE A 57 -9.30 -11.17 -23.96
C ILE A 57 -9.61 -12.03 -25.19
N PRO A 58 -10.78 -11.86 -25.84
CA PRO A 58 -11.13 -12.59 -27.05
C PRO A 58 -10.33 -12.10 -28.28
N LYS A 59 -10.29 -12.92 -29.33
CA LYS A 59 -9.72 -12.56 -30.66
C LYS A 59 -10.69 -11.70 -31.48
N THR A 60 -11.27 -10.66 -30.89
CA THR A 60 -12.20 -9.74 -31.54
C THR A 60 -11.78 -8.29 -31.27
N LYS A 61 -12.42 -7.34 -31.96
CA LYS A 61 -12.20 -5.92 -31.67
C LYS A 61 -12.80 -5.58 -30.30
N LEU A 62 -11.97 -5.05 -29.42
CA LEU A 62 -12.34 -4.64 -28.06
C LEU A 62 -12.48 -3.13 -27.95
N THR A 63 -13.37 -2.67 -27.08
CA THR A 63 -13.47 -1.25 -26.71
C THR A 63 -12.42 -0.90 -25.66
N LEU A 64 -12.10 0.39 -25.54
CA LEU A 64 -11.14 0.84 -24.53
C LEU A 64 -11.72 0.69 -23.11
N GLU A 65 -13.03 0.80 -22.97
CA GLU A 65 -13.78 0.60 -21.72
C GLU A 65 -13.61 -0.83 -21.21
N PHE A 66 -13.83 -1.83 -22.07
CA PHE A 66 -13.61 -3.24 -21.71
C PHE A 66 -12.16 -3.50 -21.25
N LEU A 67 -11.19 -2.87 -21.92
CA LEU A 67 -9.77 -3.00 -21.55
C LEU A 67 -9.41 -2.32 -20.22
N ARG A 68 -10.23 -1.38 -19.72
CA ARG A 68 -10.04 -0.79 -18.39
C ARG A 68 -10.37 -1.79 -17.28
N ASP A 69 -11.29 -2.72 -17.50
CA ASP A 69 -11.61 -3.76 -16.52
C ASP A 69 -10.50 -4.83 -16.41
N HIS A 70 -9.67 -4.97 -17.47
CA HIS A 70 -8.57 -5.93 -17.54
C HIS A 70 -7.19 -5.24 -17.67
N LEU A 71 -6.91 -4.28 -16.79
CA LEU A 71 -5.67 -3.47 -16.78
C LEU A 71 -4.36 -4.29 -16.85
N HIS A 72 -4.33 -5.46 -16.23
CA HIS A 72 -3.15 -6.32 -16.17
C HIS A 72 -2.85 -7.04 -17.50
N LEU A 73 -3.83 -7.14 -18.42
CA LEU A 73 -3.66 -7.79 -19.72
C LEU A 73 -3.78 -6.84 -20.91
N ARG A 74 -4.36 -5.65 -20.73
CA ARG A 74 -4.63 -4.71 -21.85
C ARG A 74 -3.40 -4.34 -22.68
N SER A 75 -2.21 -4.32 -22.07
CA SER A 75 -0.94 -4.02 -22.75
C SER A 75 -0.57 -5.04 -23.84
N ARG A 76 -1.18 -6.23 -23.82
CA ARG A 76 -0.99 -7.28 -24.83
C ARG A 76 -1.89 -7.11 -26.07
N THR A 77 -2.67 -6.03 -26.14
CA THR A 77 -3.50 -5.70 -27.30
C THR A 77 -2.81 -4.67 -28.17
N ASN A 78 -2.92 -4.81 -29.49
CA ASN A 78 -2.20 -3.97 -30.46
C ASN A 78 -2.32 -2.47 -30.18
N THR A 79 -3.52 -1.97 -29.86
CA THR A 79 -3.73 -0.53 -29.64
C THR A 79 -3.01 -0.02 -28.40
N ILE A 80 -3.16 -0.70 -27.26
CA ILE A 80 -2.52 -0.26 -26.01
C ILE A 80 -1.01 -0.49 -26.06
N GLU A 81 -0.56 -1.57 -26.72
CA GLU A 81 0.85 -1.85 -26.96
C GLU A 81 1.52 -0.69 -27.71
N VAL A 82 0.94 -0.27 -28.84
CA VAL A 82 1.47 0.85 -29.63
C VAL A 82 1.48 2.14 -28.82
N ILE A 83 0.42 2.42 -28.05
CA ILE A 83 0.38 3.60 -27.16
C ILE A 83 1.53 3.54 -26.13
N ALA A 84 1.79 2.38 -25.54
CA ALA A 84 2.88 2.21 -24.58
C ALA A 84 4.26 2.41 -25.23
N GLN A 85 4.47 1.89 -26.45
CA GLN A 85 5.71 2.08 -27.20
C GLN A 85 5.94 3.56 -27.56
N ILE A 86 4.89 4.25 -28.03
CA ILE A 86 4.95 5.70 -28.32
C ILE A 86 5.27 6.47 -27.05
N ARG A 87 4.59 6.19 -25.93
CA ARG A 87 4.87 6.83 -24.63
C ARG A 87 6.33 6.64 -24.21
N ASN A 88 6.88 5.43 -24.37
CA ASN A 88 8.28 5.14 -24.08
C ASN A 88 9.23 5.99 -24.95
N ALA A 89 9.01 6.00 -26.27
CA ALA A 89 9.82 6.77 -27.20
C ALA A 89 9.78 8.28 -26.89
N LEU A 90 8.60 8.82 -26.58
CA LEU A 90 8.41 10.22 -26.20
C LEU A 90 9.13 10.55 -24.89
N ALA A 91 8.98 9.73 -23.85
CA ALA A 91 9.66 9.95 -22.58
C ALA A 91 11.19 9.97 -22.76
N PHE A 92 11.73 9.01 -23.51
CA PHE A 92 13.15 8.96 -23.83
C PHE A 92 13.62 10.20 -24.59
N ALA A 93 12.88 10.61 -25.62
CA ALA A 93 13.22 11.79 -26.43
C ALA A 93 13.17 13.08 -25.60
N THR A 94 12.16 13.26 -24.73
CA THR A 94 12.04 14.42 -23.85
C THR A 94 13.23 14.53 -22.90
N HIS A 95 13.59 13.44 -22.22
CA HIS A 95 14.74 13.46 -21.32
C HIS A 95 16.07 13.68 -22.05
N SER A 96 16.23 13.08 -23.23
CA SER A 96 17.43 13.26 -24.05
C SER A 96 17.62 14.72 -24.46
N PHE A 97 16.55 15.37 -24.96
CA PHE A 97 16.57 16.78 -25.34
C PHE A 97 17.04 17.68 -24.19
N PHE A 98 16.42 17.57 -23.01
CA PHE A 98 16.80 18.42 -21.88
C PHE A 98 18.24 18.16 -21.42
N GLN A 99 18.69 16.90 -21.44
CA GLN A 99 20.05 16.54 -21.06
C GLN A 99 21.10 17.11 -22.04
N GLU A 100 20.85 17.05 -23.35
CA GLU A 100 21.73 17.63 -24.38
C GLU A 100 21.88 19.14 -24.21
N HIS A 101 20.82 19.82 -23.76
CA HIS A 101 20.81 21.24 -23.46
C HIS A 101 21.27 21.61 -22.03
N GLN A 102 21.91 20.68 -21.30
CA GLN A 102 22.47 20.91 -19.96
C GLN A 102 21.43 21.25 -18.88
N PHE A 103 20.17 20.87 -19.06
CA PHE A 103 19.17 20.94 -17.98
C PHE A 103 19.38 19.79 -16.99
N LEU A 104 18.99 20.04 -15.73
CA LEU A 104 19.01 19.02 -14.67
C LEU A 104 17.60 18.48 -14.44
N TYR A 105 17.48 17.16 -14.41
CA TYR A 105 16.23 16.51 -14.05
C TYR A 105 16.11 16.41 -12.51
N VAL A 106 15.15 17.14 -11.94
CA VAL A 106 14.92 17.21 -10.49
C VAL A 106 13.57 16.60 -10.15
N HIS A 107 13.55 15.63 -9.24
CA HIS A 107 12.32 15.10 -8.67
C HIS A 107 11.78 16.05 -7.61
N THR A 108 10.63 16.67 -7.88
CA THR A 108 9.94 17.52 -6.91
C THR A 108 9.08 16.68 -5.97
N PRO A 109 8.83 17.14 -4.73
CA PRO A 109 7.88 16.50 -3.83
C PRO A 109 6.48 16.39 -4.47
N ILE A 110 5.84 15.23 -4.36
CA ILE A 110 4.48 15.00 -4.86
C ILE A 110 3.44 15.38 -3.81
N ILE A 111 3.72 15.07 -2.53
CA ILE A 111 2.88 15.48 -1.40
C ILE A 111 3.31 16.89 -0.97
N THR A 112 2.37 17.83 -0.93
CA THR A 112 2.61 19.25 -0.63
C THR A 112 1.57 19.80 0.33
N THR A 113 1.97 20.76 1.16
CA THR A 113 1.10 21.51 2.10
C THR A 113 0.38 22.69 1.48
N SER A 114 0.76 23.09 0.28
CA SER A 114 0.24 24.30 -0.36
C SER A 114 -0.36 23.96 -1.71
N ASP A 115 -1.53 24.53 -1.98
CA ASP A 115 -1.93 24.85 -3.33
C ASP A 115 -0.97 25.94 -3.85
N CYS A 116 -0.26 25.69 -4.94
CA CYS A 116 0.64 26.70 -5.50
C CYS A 116 -0.11 27.77 -6.33
N GLU A 117 -1.33 27.48 -6.79
CA GLU A 117 -2.08 28.35 -7.73
C GLU A 117 -3.49 28.72 -7.24
N GLY A 118 -4.05 27.96 -6.30
CA GLY A 118 -5.33 28.28 -5.65
C GLY A 118 -6.57 28.05 -6.52
N ALA A 119 -6.40 27.43 -7.70
CA ALA A 119 -7.44 27.29 -8.72
C ALA A 119 -7.94 25.84 -8.89
N GLY A 120 -7.37 24.87 -8.16
CA GLY A 120 -7.71 23.45 -8.28
C GLY A 120 -8.21 22.83 -6.98
N GLU A 121 -8.98 21.74 -7.08
CA GLU A 121 -9.23 20.85 -5.95
C GLU A 121 -8.06 19.86 -5.81
N MET A 122 -7.61 19.61 -4.59
CA MET A 122 -6.52 18.67 -4.29
C MET A 122 -7.04 17.38 -3.65
N PHE A 123 -6.20 16.34 -3.70
CA PHE A 123 -6.46 15.09 -3.00
C PHE A 123 -5.80 15.14 -1.63
N GLN A 124 -6.62 15.11 -0.59
CA GLN A 124 -6.15 15.04 0.78
C GLN A 124 -5.48 13.70 1.09
N VAL A 125 -4.25 13.76 1.61
CA VAL A 125 -3.49 12.60 2.12
C VAL A 125 -3.48 12.64 3.64
N THR A 126 -3.84 11.53 4.30
CA THR A 126 -3.92 11.44 5.77
C THR A 126 -3.57 10.03 6.27
N THR A 127 -2.96 9.93 7.45
CA THR A 127 -2.73 8.66 8.17
C THR A 127 -3.76 8.41 9.27
N LEU A 128 -4.58 9.41 9.61
CA LEU A 128 -5.54 9.36 10.71
C LEU A 128 -6.57 8.22 10.59
N ILE A 129 -6.94 7.84 9.36
CA ILE A 129 -7.92 6.76 9.13
C ILE A 129 -7.37 5.43 9.65
N SER A 130 -6.14 5.08 9.26
CA SER A 130 -5.50 3.84 9.68
C SER A 130 -5.20 3.83 11.19
N GLU A 131 -4.83 4.98 11.75
CA GLU A 131 -4.60 5.13 13.18
C GLU A 131 -5.89 4.97 14.00
N ALA A 132 -6.99 5.56 13.54
CA ALA A 132 -8.31 5.41 14.15
C ALA A 132 -8.77 3.95 14.15
N GLU A 133 -8.64 3.24 13.03
CA GLU A 133 -8.98 1.81 12.93
C GLU A 133 -8.13 0.94 13.87
N ASN A 134 -6.83 1.23 13.98
CA ASN A 134 -5.94 0.51 14.89
C ASN A 134 -6.30 0.78 16.35
N MET A 135 -6.59 2.03 16.69
CA MET A 135 -7.02 2.42 18.03
C MET A 135 -8.35 1.77 18.41
N GLU A 136 -9.29 1.67 17.48
CA GLU A 136 -10.56 0.98 17.70
C GLU A 136 -10.36 -0.51 17.98
N LYS A 137 -9.54 -1.20 17.17
CA LYS A 137 -9.18 -2.60 17.41
C LYS A 137 -8.50 -2.79 18.78
N ASP A 138 -7.67 -1.85 19.19
CA ASP A 138 -6.99 -1.90 20.50
C ASP A 138 -7.93 -1.60 21.66
N LEU A 139 -8.90 -0.71 21.49
CA LEU A 139 -9.94 -0.43 22.50
C LEU A 139 -10.91 -1.61 22.66
N ILE A 140 -11.19 -2.34 21.59
CA ILE A 140 -11.98 -3.60 21.66
C ILE A 140 -11.22 -4.66 22.47
N LYS A 141 -9.91 -4.81 22.24
CA LYS A 141 -9.08 -5.80 22.97
C LYS A 141 -8.81 -5.39 24.41
N ASN A 142 -8.57 -4.10 24.64
CA ASN A 142 -8.19 -3.52 25.92
C ASN A 142 -9.14 -2.34 26.22
N PRO A 143 -10.30 -2.58 26.84
CA PRO A 143 -11.27 -1.52 27.09
C PRO A 143 -10.70 -0.42 27.99
N PRO A 144 -11.24 0.81 27.90
CA PRO A 144 -10.87 1.88 28.81
C PRO A 144 -11.20 1.48 30.26
N PRO A 145 -10.39 1.93 31.24
CA PRO A 145 -10.62 1.60 32.64
C PRO A 145 -11.94 2.17 33.12
N SER A 146 -12.64 1.42 33.98
CA SER A 146 -13.89 1.88 34.60
C SER A 146 -13.62 2.98 35.63
N GLU A 147 -14.67 3.73 36.01
CA GLU A 147 -14.57 4.71 37.11
C GLU A 147 -14.09 4.05 38.41
N ALA A 148 -14.52 2.82 38.68
CA ALA A 148 -14.09 2.04 39.85
C ALA A 148 -12.59 1.69 39.80
N ASP A 149 -12.06 1.35 38.62
CA ASP A 149 -10.63 1.07 38.44
C ASP A 149 -9.77 2.33 38.70
N MET A 150 -10.27 3.49 38.27
CA MET A 150 -9.62 4.78 38.51
C MET A 150 -9.66 5.18 39.99
N GLU A 151 -10.78 4.96 40.68
CA GLU A 151 -10.90 5.22 42.11
C GLU A 151 -10.02 4.28 42.94
N ALA A 152 -10.00 2.98 42.61
CA ALA A 152 -9.12 2.01 43.25
C ALA A 152 -7.64 2.37 43.07
N ALA A 153 -7.23 2.81 41.88
CA ALA A 153 -5.87 3.27 41.62
C ALA A 153 -5.51 4.54 42.41
N LYS A 154 -6.43 5.50 42.53
CA LYS A 154 -6.25 6.71 43.37
C LYS A 154 -6.15 6.37 44.85
N GLN A 155 -6.99 5.46 45.34
CA GLN A 155 -6.94 4.97 46.72
C GLN A 155 -5.60 4.28 47.01
N LEU A 156 -5.13 3.41 46.11
CA LEU A 156 -3.84 2.74 46.24
C LEU A 156 -2.66 3.73 46.31
N VAL A 157 -2.65 4.77 45.49
CA VAL A 157 -1.63 5.83 45.56
C VAL A 157 -1.69 6.58 46.90
N SER A 158 -2.89 6.84 47.41
CA SER A 158 -3.09 7.50 48.70
C SER A 158 -2.60 6.63 49.86
N GLU A 159 -2.96 5.34 49.88
CA GLU A 159 -2.52 4.36 50.88
C GLU A 159 -1.00 4.19 50.90
N ARG A 160 -0.37 4.02 49.73
CA ARG A 160 1.09 3.92 49.63
C ARG A 160 1.77 5.23 50.03
N GLY A 161 1.14 6.37 49.75
CA GLY A 161 1.60 7.68 50.21
C GLY A 161 1.59 7.81 51.73
N LEU A 162 0.52 7.34 52.38
CA LEU A 162 0.38 7.28 53.83
C LEU A 162 1.40 6.31 54.46
N ALA A 163 1.62 5.14 53.87
CA ALA A 163 2.62 4.17 54.35
C ALA A 163 4.04 4.75 54.33
N VAL A 164 4.42 5.46 53.26
CA VAL A 164 5.71 6.16 53.19
C VAL A 164 5.83 7.24 54.27
N LYS A 165 4.74 7.96 54.56
CA LYS A 165 4.71 8.98 55.61
C LYS A 165 4.89 8.36 57.00
N GLN A 166 4.15 7.28 57.30
CA GLN A 166 4.25 6.56 58.58
C GLN A 166 5.64 5.97 58.81
N LEU A 167 6.29 5.40 57.79
CA LEU A 167 7.65 4.87 57.91
C LEU A 167 8.70 5.96 58.14
N LYS A 168 8.49 7.16 57.59
CA LYS A 168 9.33 8.34 57.85
C LYS A 168 9.15 8.86 59.26
N ASP A 169 7.91 8.95 59.73
CA ASP A 169 7.56 9.41 61.08
C ASP A 169 8.06 8.43 62.16
N ALA A 170 8.05 7.12 61.87
CA ALA A 170 8.56 6.06 62.75
C ALA A 170 10.09 5.90 62.76
N LYS A 171 10.85 6.72 62.01
CA LYS A 171 12.31 6.60 61.83
C LYS A 171 12.77 5.18 61.44
N ALA A 172 12.01 4.52 60.55
CA ALA A 172 12.34 3.20 60.02
C ALA A 172 13.66 3.22 59.23
N SER A 173 14.22 2.04 58.92
CA SER A 173 15.50 1.95 58.23
C SER A 173 15.44 2.61 56.84
N LYS A 174 16.59 3.11 56.38
CA LYS A 174 16.73 3.75 55.06
C LYS A 174 16.40 2.78 53.91
N ALA A 175 16.52 1.47 54.14
CA ALA A 175 16.17 0.43 53.17
C ALA A 175 14.64 0.26 53.06
N ASP A 176 13.93 0.22 54.19
CA ASP A 176 12.47 0.02 54.23
C ASP A 176 11.72 1.23 53.67
N THR A 177 12.17 2.44 54.01
CA THR A 177 11.65 3.68 53.41
C THR A 177 11.93 3.77 51.92
N GLY A 178 13.09 3.32 51.46
CA GLY A 178 13.44 3.24 50.04
C GLY A 178 12.52 2.28 49.27
N ALA A 179 12.26 1.09 49.81
CA ALA A 179 11.36 0.10 49.20
C ALA A 179 9.93 0.64 49.04
N SER A 180 9.36 1.27 50.06
CA SER A 180 8.00 1.84 49.96
C SER A 180 7.91 3.04 49.01
N VAL A 181 8.97 3.83 48.84
CA VAL A 181 9.00 4.91 47.83
C VAL A 181 8.98 4.34 46.41
N VAL A 182 9.66 3.22 46.16
CA VAL A 182 9.62 2.53 44.86
C VAL A 182 8.20 2.02 44.57
N GLU A 183 7.51 1.46 45.56
CA GLU A 183 6.11 1.04 45.41
C GLU A 183 5.16 2.21 45.14
N LEU A 184 5.34 3.33 45.84
CA LEU A 184 4.56 4.55 45.59
C LEU A 184 4.75 5.07 44.16
N ASN A 185 5.98 5.06 43.65
CA ASN A 185 6.26 5.49 42.28
C ASN A 185 5.63 4.55 41.24
N LYS A 186 5.68 3.23 41.45
CA LYS A 186 4.97 2.26 40.60
C LYS A 186 3.46 2.50 40.59
N ALA A 187 2.86 2.76 41.75
CA ALA A 187 1.42 3.05 41.84
C ALA A 187 1.05 4.35 41.09
N LYS A 188 1.91 5.38 41.17
CA LYS A 188 1.74 6.63 40.40
C LYS A 188 1.84 6.42 38.89
N GLU A 189 2.79 5.61 38.43
CA GLU A 189 2.91 5.27 37.01
C GLU A 189 1.69 4.51 36.49
N ILE A 190 1.14 3.58 37.28
CA ILE A 190 -0.09 2.86 36.93
C ILE A 190 -1.27 3.83 36.81
N LEU A 191 -1.43 4.73 37.78
CA LEU A 191 -2.50 5.74 37.73
C LEU A 191 -2.38 6.64 36.49
N LEU A 192 -1.15 7.05 36.13
CA LEU A 192 -0.90 7.88 34.95
C LEU A 192 -1.29 7.14 33.66
N LYS A 193 -0.90 5.86 33.52
CA LYS A 193 -1.28 5.03 32.37
C LYS A 193 -2.79 4.83 32.26
N LEU A 194 -3.47 4.64 33.39
CA LEU A 194 -4.94 4.50 33.41
C LEU A 194 -5.62 5.82 33.01
N ASP A 195 -5.11 6.97 33.48
CA ASP A 195 -5.60 8.29 33.11
C ASP A 195 -5.41 8.58 31.62
N GLU A 196 -4.24 8.26 31.05
CA GLU A 196 -3.99 8.36 29.60
C GLU A 196 -4.93 7.44 28.81
N ARG A 197 -5.13 6.20 29.26
CA ARG A 197 -6.03 5.24 28.62
C ARG A 197 -7.48 5.72 28.65
N SER A 198 -7.94 6.33 29.74
CA SER A 198 -9.31 6.88 29.85
C SER A 198 -9.59 8.03 28.89
N LYS A 199 -8.55 8.71 28.39
CA LYS A 199 -8.67 9.82 27.43
C LYS A 199 -8.76 9.35 25.99
N LEU A 200 -8.39 8.09 25.70
CA LEU A 200 -8.47 7.54 24.35
C LEU A 200 -9.93 7.40 23.93
N LYS A 201 -10.25 7.90 22.75
CA LYS A 201 -11.58 7.80 22.15
C LYS A 201 -11.46 7.06 20.82
N PRO A 202 -12.43 6.22 20.47
CA PRO A 202 -12.48 5.62 19.14
C PRO A 202 -12.77 6.68 18.07
N GLY A 203 -12.29 6.44 16.86
CA GLY A 203 -12.52 7.29 15.70
C GLY A 203 -11.44 8.33 15.45
N ILE A 204 -11.67 9.15 14.42
CA ILE A 204 -10.73 10.20 14.00
C ILE A 204 -10.69 11.31 15.06
N PRO A 205 -9.51 11.81 15.46
CA PRO A 205 -9.39 12.92 16.40
C PRO A 205 -10.18 14.16 15.95
N GLN A 206 -10.90 14.79 16.87
CA GLN A 206 -11.68 15.99 16.59
C GLN A 206 -11.42 17.08 17.65
N LYS A 207 -11.38 18.33 17.18
CA LYS A 207 -11.27 19.54 17.98
C LYS A 207 -12.22 20.59 17.41
N ASP A 208 -13.07 21.16 18.25
CA ASP A 208 -14.06 22.18 17.87
C ASP A 208 -14.94 21.75 16.66
N ASP A 209 -15.46 20.52 16.71
CA ASP A 209 -16.29 19.87 15.66
C ASP A 209 -15.60 19.73 14.28
N LYS A 210 -14.28 19.85 14.22
CA LYS A 210 -13.46 19.61 13.03
C LYS A 210 -12.47 18.49 13.28
N ILE A 211 -12.07 17.80 12.22
CA ILE A 211 -10.98 16.81 12.29
C ILE A 211 -9.70 17.53 12.73
N ASP A 212 -9.07 16.98 13.76
CA ASP A 212 -7.81 17.48 14.30
C ASP A 212 -6.64 16.78 13.59
N TYR A 213 -5.98 17.51 12.71
CA TYR A 213 -4.82 17.04 11.95
C TYR A 213 -3.50 17.25 12.68
N THR A 214 -3.49 17.77 13.90
CA THR A 214 -2.22 18.08 14.61
C THR A 214 -1.33 16.87 14.84
N GLN A 215 -1.91 15.66 14.89
CA GLN A 215 -1.22 14.39 15.03
C GLN A 215 -1.08 13.62 13.71
N ASP A 216 -1.57 14.17 12.60
CA ASP A 216 -1.46 13.53 11.28
C ASP A 216 -0.02 13.64 10.75
N PHE A 217 0.32 12.79 9.76
CA PHE A 217 1.59 12.86 9.03
C PHE A 217 1.91 14.27 8.52
N SER A 218 0.87 15.04 8.19
CA SER A 218 0.98 16.49 8.02
C SER A 218 0.16 17.21 9.11
N PRO A 219 0.82 17.97 10.01
CA PRO A 219 0.17 18.66 11.12
C PRO A 219 -0.73 19.82 10.69
N VAL A 220 -0.72 20.15 9.39
CA VAL A 220 -1.62 21.11 8.74
C VAL A 220 -2.52 20.31 7.80
N LYS A 221 -3.81 20.65 7.78
CA LYS A 221 -4.75 20.11 6.80
C LYS A 221 -4.17 20.32 5.41
N LEU A 222 -3.69 19.23 4.82
CA LEU A 222 -3.38 19.14 3.41
C LEU A 222 -4.71 19.17 2.68
N PHE A 223 -4.83 20.04 1.69
CA PHE A 223 -5.96 20.02 0.78
C PHE A 223 -5.90 18.77 -0.10
#